data_AF-A0A2S0JQ22-F1
#
_entry.id   AF-A0A2S0JQ22-F1
#
_cell.length_a   1.000
_cell.length_b   1.000
_cell.length_c   1.000
_cell.angle_alpha   90.00
_cell.angle_beta   90.00
_cell.angle_gamma   90.00
#
_symmetry.space_group_name_H-M   'P 1'
#
loop_
_entity.id
_entity.type
_entity.pdbx_description
1 polymer ?
#
loop_
_entity_poly.entity_id
_entity_poly.type
_entity_poly.pdbx_seq_one_letter_code
_entity_poly.pdbx_strand_id
1 'polypeptide(L)'
;MILLARQTSELQKTLEVIVRRLPRTYNEYFNYYEHLRRIQAGFAGEQRVDAEWQELDLPSPHYILHDFQVINHTGSTHQMDTIFLCPHFLLILEIKNITGILSYDASFAQFIRTTADGTVEGMSDPFQQLERHVAWMKRLIQQERLSLPILHAVVMVTKNGILTEDFKG
;
A
#
# COMPACT_ATOMS: atom_id res chain seq x y z
N MET A 1 -6.07 18.99 3.94
CA MET A 1 -6.89 19.00 2.70
C MET A 1 -6.51 17.82 1.82
N ILE A 2 -7.47 17.10 1.26
CA ILE A 2 -7.19 16.01 0.30
C ILE A 2 -7.07 16.63 -1.10
N LEU A 3 -5.89 16.50 -1.73
CA LEU A 3 -5.61 16.99 -3.09
C LEU A 3 -5.87 15.95 -4.17
N LEU A 4 -5.58 14.68 -3.85
CA LEU A 4 -5.86 13.54 -4.72
C LEU A 4 -6.65 12.52 -3.91
N ALA A 5 -7.94 12.42 -4.19
CA ALA A 5 -8.83 11.49 -3.51
C ALA A 5 -8.62 10.06 -4.03
N ARG A 6 -8.76 9.07 -3.14
CA ARG A 6 -8.66 7.66 -3.53
C ARG A 6 -9.80 7.29 -4.48
N GLN A 7 -9.47 6.54 -5.53
CA GLN A 7 -10.43 6.07 -6.52
C GLN A 7 -10.28 4.59 -6.77
N THR A 8 -11.37 3.95 -7.15
CA THR A 8 -11.35 2.57 -7.61
C THR A 8 -10.52 2.45 -8.89
N SER A 9 -9.58 1.51 -8.91
CA SER A 9 -8.71 1.27 -10.08
C SER A 9 -9.50 0.74 -11.29
N GLU A 10 -9.00 1.00 -12.50
CA GLU A 10 -9.61 0.47 -13.74
C GLU A 10 -9.61 -1.06 -13.77
N LEU A 11 -8.58 -1.69 -13.18
CA LEU A 11 -8.52 -3.15 -13.04
C LEU A 11 -9.67 -3.66 -12.16
N GLN A 12 -9.93 -3.02 -11.02
CA GLN A 12 -11.05 -3.41 -10.16
C GLN A 12 -12.39 -3.28 -10.91
N LYS A 13 -12.64 -2.14 -11.56
CA LYS A 13 -13.87 -1.92 -12.37
C LYS A 13 -14.02 -3.00 -13.45
N THR A 14 -12.94 -3.35 -14.11
CA THR A 14 -12.92 -4.39 -15.15
C THR A 14 -13.28 -5.75 -14.56
N LEU A 15 -12.66 -6.14 -13.45
CA LEU A 15 -12.94 -7.41 -12.78
C LEU A 15 -14.37 -7.49 -12.24
N GLU A 16 -14.92 -6.40 -11.70
CA GLU A 16 -16.33 -6.31 -11.28
C GLU A 16 -17.28 -6.59 -12.46
N VAL A 17 -16.98 -6.05 -13.64
CA VAL A 17 -17.76 -6.31 -14.85
C VAL A 17 -17.63 -7.76 -15.30
N ILE A 18 -16.41 -8.33 -15.31
CA ILE A 18 -16.16 -9.72 -15.70
C ILE A 18 -16.93 -10.67 -14.78
N VAL A 19 -16.75 -10.56 -13.47
CA VAL A 19 -17.40 -11.42 -12.46
C VAL A 19 -18.91 -11.30 -12.54
N ARG A 20 -19.46 -10.10 -12.77
CA ARG A 20 -20.91 -9.90 -12.92
C ARG A 20 -21.49 -10.56 -14.16
N ARG A 21 -20.73 -10.63 -15.26
CA ARG A 21 -21.22 -11.08 -16.58
C ARG A 21 -20.94 -12.54 -16.88
N LEU A 22 -19.88 -13.10 -16.30
CA LEU A 22 -19.41 -14.44 -16.61
C LEU A 22 -20.20 -15.49 -15.81
N PRO A 23 -20.68 -16.57 -16.45
CA PRO A 23 -21.33 -17.67 -15.73
C PRO A 23 -20.37 -18.32 -14.73
N ARG A 24 -20.89 -18.74 -13.57
CA ARG A 24 -20.09 -19.46 -12.56
C ARG A 24 -19.53 -20.80 -13.04
N THR A 25 -20.11 -21.37 -14.09
CA THR A 25 -19.65 -22.61 -14.73
C THR A 25 -18.44 -22.41 -15.63
N TYR A 26 -18.09 -21.15 -15.95
CA TYR A 26 -16.89 -20.86 -16.74
C TYR A 26 -15.63 -21.18 -15.94
N ASN A 27 -14.68 -21.89 -16.56
CA ASN A 27 -13.52 -22.49 -15.89
C ASN A 27 -12.69 -21.47 -15.08
N GLU A 28 -12.55 -20.23 -15.57
CA GLU A 28 -11.72 -19.21 -14.90
C GLU A 28 -12.54 -18.26 -14.00
N TYR A 29 -13.85 -18.46 -13.86
CA TYR A 29 -14.71 -17.57 -13.07
C TYR A 29 -14.15 -17.36 -11.66
N PHE A 30 -13.75 -18.44 -10.99
CA PHE A 30 -13.21 -18.38 -9.64
C PHE A 30 -11.87 -17.66 -9.57
N ASN A 31 -11.06 -17.70 -10.62
CA ASN A 31 -9.81 -16.95 -10.69
C ASN A 31 -10.08 -15.44 -10.73
N TYR A 32 -11.02 -14.98 -11.57
CA TYR A 32 -11.42 -13.57 -11.62
C TYR A 32 -12.09 -13.12 -10.32
N TYR A 33 -12.93 -13.97 -9.74
CA TYR A 33 -13.59 -13.70 -8.47
C TYR A 33 -12.59 -13.53 -7.31
N GLU A 34 -11.64 -14.45 -7.15
CA GLU A 34 -10.61 -14.33 -6.11
C GLU A 34 -9.67 -13.15 -6.37
N HIS A 35 -9.37 -12.83 -7.63
CA HIS A 35 -8.59 -11.63 -7.96
C HIS A 35 -9.32 -10.35 -7.55
N LEU A 36 -10.62 -10.25 -7.89
CA LEU A 36 -11.45 -9.13 -7.47
C LEU A 36 -11.50 -9.00 -5.95
N ARG A 37 -11.71 -10.12 -5.24
CA ARG A 37 -11.77 -10.15 -3.78
C ARG A 37 -10.48 -9.62 -3.14
N ARG A 38 -9.32 -9.99 -3.68
CA ARG A 38 -8.01 -9.51 -3.19
C ARG A 38 -7.84 -8.01 -3.39
N ILE A 39 -8.19 -7.48 -4.57
CA ILE A 39 -8.09 -6.04 -4.86
C ILE A 39 -9.04 -5.24 -3.96
N GLN A 40 -10.30 -5.69 -3.84
CA GLN A 40 -11.28 -5.04 -2.97
C GLN A 40 -10.85 -5.05 -1.50
N ALA A 41 -10.23 -6.15 -1.03
CA ALA A 41 -9.67 -6.21 0.31
C ALA A 41 -8.51 -5.21 0.50
N GLY A 42 -7.61 -5.08 -0.48
CA GLY A 42 -6.55 -4.07 -0.47
C GLY A 42 -7.11 -2.66 -0.38
N PHE A 43 -8.00 -2.31 -1.31
CA PHE A 43 -8.68 -1.02 -1.37
C PHE A 43 -9.42 -0.66 -0.08
N ALA A 44 -10.17 -1.62 0.49
CA ALA A 44 -10.86 -1.42 1.77
C ALA A 44 -9.88 -1.20 2.94
N GLY A 45 -8.69 -1.79 2.87
CA GLY A 45 -7.62 -1.54 3.81
C GLY A 45 -7.09 -0.11 3.74
N GLU A 46 -6.88 0.39 2.52
CA GLU A 46 -6.47 1.77 2.28
C GLU A 46 -7.53 2.78 2.72
N GLN A 47 -8.80 2.53 2.39
CA GLN A 47 -9.93 3.37 2.83
C GLN A 47 -10.05 3.45 4.36
N ARG A 48 -9.61 2.42 5.09
CA ARG A 48 -9.57 2.47 6.56
C ARG A 48 -8.59 3.53 7.05
N VAL A 49 -7.40 3.62 6.44
CA VAL A 49 -6.42 4.67 6.77
C VAL A 49 -6.93 6.04 6.33
N ASP A 50 -7.61 6.11 5.19
CA ASP A 50 -8.24 7.35 4.71
C ASP A 50 -9.21 7.95 5.73
N ALA A 51 -9.96 7.11 6.46
CA ALA A 51 -10.86 7.55 7.52
C ALA A 51 -10.11 8.15 8.71
N GLU A 52 -8.99 7.56 9.13
CA GLU A 52 -8.16 8.08 10.23
C GLU A 52 -7.66 9.51 9.95
N TRP A 53 -7.33 9.82 8.68
CA TRP A 53 -6.92 11.18 8.31
C TRP A 53 -8.01 12.23 8.53
N GLN A 54 -9.28 11.85 8.43
CA GLN A 54 -10.41 12.77 8.64
C GLN A 54 -10.63 13.09 10.12
N GLU A 55 -10.15 12.24 11.02
CA GLU A 55 -10.24 12.44 12.47
C GLU A 55 -9.11 13.33 13.01
N LEU A 56 -8.08 13.60 12.22
CA LEU A 56 -6.95 14.43 12.63
C LEU A 56 -7.26 15.92 12.50
N ASP A 57 -7.31 16.61 13.64
CA ASP A 57 -7.26 18.07 13.70
C ASP A 57 -5.80 18.55 13.79
N LEU A 58 -5.22 18.87 12.64
CA LEU A 58 -3.82 19.29 12.56
C LEU A 58 -3.70 20.83 12.50
N PRO A 59 -2.88 21.44 13.36
CA PRO A 59 -2.74 22.90 13.43
C PRO A 59 -2.02 23.50 12.22
N SER A 60 -1.31 22.67 11.44
CA SER A 60 -0.57 23.11 10.26
C SER A 60 -1.35 22.81 8.98
N PRO A 61 -1.26 23.68 7.96
CA PRO A 61 -1.78 23.36 6.64
C PRO A 61 -1.11 22.08 6.14
N HIS A 62 -1.92 21.16 5.64
CA HIS A 62 -1.45 19.87 5.17
C HIS A 62 -2.23 19.43 3.93
N TYR A 63 -1.57 18.61 3.12
CA TYR A 63 -2.11 18.02 1.91
C TYR A 63 -1.96 16.52 1.94
N ILE A 64 -2.96 15.83 1.42
CA ILE A 64 -2.96 14.37 1.30
C ILE A 64 -3.18 14.00 -0.16
N LEU A 65 -2.31 13.12 -0.67
CA LEU A 65 -2.43 12.52 -1.99
C LEU A 65 -2.56 11.01 -1.80
N HIS A 66 -3.69 10.44 -2.17
CA HIS A 66 -3.89 9.01 -2.18
C HIS A 66 -3.54 8.41 -3.53
N ASP A 67 -2.97 7.21 -3.51
CA ASP A 67 -2.66 6.43 -4.72
C ASP A 67 -1.86 7.23 -5.76
N PHE A 68 -0.85 7.98 -5.30
CA PHE A 68 -0.04 8.80 -6.20
C PHE A 68 0.85 7.90 -7.05
N GLN A 69 0.64 7.94 -8.37
CA GLN A 69 1.38 7.13 -9.33
C GLN A 69 2.18 7.99 -10.30
N VAL A 70 3.42 7.58 -10.55
CA VAL A 70 4.34 8.24 -11.48
C VAL A 70 5.28 7.23 -12.12
N ILE A 71 5.66 7.49 -13.36
CA ILE A 71 6.67 6.72 -14.09
C ILE A 71 7.96 7.53 -14.10
N ASN A 72 9.05 6.94 -13.62
CA ASN A 72 10.34 7.60 -13.64
C ASN A 72 10.99 7.56 -15.03
N HIS A 73 12.11 8.24 -15.21
CA HIS A 73 12.83 8.33 -16.49
C HIS A 73 13.34 6.98 -17.04
N THR A 74 13.43 5.93 -16.20
CA THR A 74 13.81 4.57 -16.63
C THR A 74 12.59 3.71 -16.98
N GLY A 75 11.37 4.26 -16.95
CA GLY A 75 10.12 3.54 -17.19
C GLY A 75 9.59 2.77 -15.99
N SER A 76 10.21 2.88 -14.80
CA SER A 76 9.73 2.19 -13.60
C SER A 76 8.62 2.98 -12.94
N THR A 77 7.54 2.28 -12.57
CA THR A 77 6.41 2.88 -11.86
C THR A 77 6.70 2.99 -10.37
N HIS A 78 6.35 4.13 -9.79
CA HIS A 78 6.25 4.36 -8.35
C HIS A 78 4.79 4.66 -8.03
N GLN A 79 4.19 3.85 -7.17
CA GLN A 79 2.84 4.04 -6.66
C GLN A 79 2.97 4.13 -5.13
N MET A 80 2.42 5.19 -4.55
CA MET A 80 2.51 5.45 -3.11
C MET A 80 1.09 5.57 -2.55
N ASP A 81 0.74 4.68 -1.63
CA ASP A 81 -0.65 4.54 -1.18
C ASP A 81 -1.18 5.80 -0.51
N THR A 82 -0.34 6.47 0.28
CA THR A 82 -0.60 7.81 0.81
C THR A 82 0.69 8.64 0.88
N ILE A 83 0.60 9.87 0.39
CA ILE A 83 1.57 10.93 0.65
C ILE A 83 0.87 12.00 1.48
N PHE A 84 1.36 12.22 2.70
CA PHE A 84 1.01 13.36 3.52
C PHE A 84 2.11 14.42 3.43
N LEU A 85 1.73 15.68 3.23
CA LEU A 85 2.65 16.80 3.08
C LEU A 85 2.24 17.93 4.01
N CYS A 86 3.19 18.43 4.79
CA CYS A 86 3.06 19.67 5.54
C CYS A 86 4.35 20.50 5.44
N PRO A 87 4.39 21.73 5.98
CA PRO A 87 5.60 22.58 5.93
C PRO A 87 6.84 21.97 6.58
N HIS A 88 6.67 20.96 7.46
CA HIS A 88 7.75 20.41 8.28
C HIS A 88 8.29 19.07 7.76
N PHE A 89 7.46 18.26 7.11
CA PHE A 89 7.86 16.96 6.57
C PHE A 89 6.90 16.48 5.47
N LEU A 90 7.39 15.52 4.69
CA LEU A 90 6.59 14.66 3.83
C LEU A 90 6.58 13.26 4.46
N LEU A 91 5.43 12.61 4.52
CA LEU A 91 5.25 11.26 5.02
C LEU A 91 4.69 10.36 3.92
N ILE A 92 5.36 9.24 3.66
CA ILE A 92 4.90 8.20 2.72
C ILE A 92 4.43 6.99 3.53
N LEU A 93 3.19 6.57 3.33
CA LEU A 93 2.67 5.34 3.92
C LEU A 93 2.53 4.26 2.84
N GLU A 94 3.05 3.07 3.15
CA GLU A 94 2.74 1.82 2.47
C GLU A 94 1.71 1.07 3.31
N ILE A 95 0.53 0.80 2.77
CA ILE A 95 -0.61 0.25 3.51
C ILE A 95 -0.77 -1.22 3.14
N LYS A 96 -0.67 -2.10 4.14
CA LYS A 96 -0.80 -3.55 3.96
C LYS A 96 -1.98 -4.10 4.73
N ASN A 97 -2.93 -4.68 3.99
CA ASN A 97 -4.05 -5.43 4.55
C ASN A 97 -3.79 -6.95 4.44
N ILE A 98 -2.92 -7.47 5.31
CA ILE A 98 -2.45 -8.86 5.25
C ILE A 98 -2.80 -9.58 6.56
N THR A 99 -3.55 -10.67 6.46
CA THR A 99 -3.89 -11.56 7.58
C THR A 99 -2.86 -12.67 7.75
N GLY A 100 -2.80 -13.29 8.94
CA GLY A 100 -1.88 -14.38 9.24
C GLY A 100 -0.73 -13.93 10.13
N ILE A 101 0.19 -14.85 10.41
CA ILE A 101 1.42 -14.54 11.14
C ILE A 101 2.44 -14.09 10.10
N LEU A 102 2.99 -12.90 10.30
CA LEU A 102 4.01 -12.31 9.46
C LEU A 102 5.33 -12.40 10.20
N SER A 103 6.37 -12.84 9.51
CA SER A 103 7.75 -12.89 10.00
C SER A 103 8.70 -12.31 8.96
N TYR A 104 9.87 -11.87 9.41
CA TYR A 104 10.91 -11.35 8.54
C TYR A 104 12.21 -12.10 8.76
N ASP A 105 12.70 -12.75 7.69
CA ASP A 105 14.02 -13.37 7.70
C ASP A 105 15.05 -12.34 7.24
N ALA A 106 15.77 -11.76 8.21
CA ALA A 106 16.81 -10.78 7.93
C ALA A 106 18.01 -11.34 7.16
N SER A 107 18.29 -12.65 7.26
CA SER A 107 19.43 -13.27 6.58
C SER A 107 19.21 -13.33 5.06
N PHE A 108 17.95 -13.52 4.65
CA PHE A 108 17.57 -13.63 3.24
C PHE A 108 16.72 -12.47 2.73
N ALA A 109 16.47 -11.46 3.57
CA ALA A 109 15.57 -10.34 3.31
C ALA A 109 14.18 -10.81 2.81
N GLN A 110 13.59 -11.77 3.53
CA GLN A 110 12.31 -12.38 3.14
C GLN A 110 11.20 -11.97 4.09
N PHE A 111 10.15 -11.37 3.52
CA PHE A 111 8.88 -11.16 4.21
C PHE A 111 8.02 -12.41 4.02
N ILE A 112 7.66 -13.07 5.11
CA ILE A 112 7.01 -14.40 5.09
C ILE A 112 5.65 -14.29 5.76
N ARG A 113 4.66 -15.00 5.19
CA ARG A 113 3.34 -15.18 5.79
C ARG A 113 3.08 -16.65 6.09
N THR A 114 2.66 -16.93 7.32
CA THR A 114 2.03 -18.18 7.72
C THR A 114 0.53 -17.95 7.85
N THR A 115 -0.24 -18.62 7.00
CA THR A 115 -1.71 -18.49 6.98
C THR A 115 -2.36 -19.34 8.08
N ALA A 116 -3.67 -19.19 8.27
CA ALA A 116 -4.41 -19.87 9.34
C ALA A 116 -4.44 -21.41 9.19
N ASP A 117 -4.24 -21.94 7.97
CA ASP A 117 -4.16 -23.39 7.72
C ASP A 117 -2.73 -23.94 7.86
N GLY A 118 -1.77 -23.09 8.22
CA GLY A 118 -0.35 -23.45 8.38
C GLY A 118 0.48 -23.32 7.11
N THR A 119 -0.10 -22.91 5.97
CA THR A 119 0.67 -22.67 4.74
C THR A 119 1.63 -21.52 4.93
N VAL A 120 2.91 -21.75 4.62
CA VAL A 120 3.98 -20.74 4.64
C VAL A 120 4.30 -20.30 3.22
N GLU A 121 4.26 -18.99 2.98
CA GLU A 121 4.57 -18.40 1.68
C GLU A 121 5.44 -17.16 1.80
N GLY A 122 6.36 -17.01 0.85
CA GLY A 122 7.13 -15.77 0.66
C GLY A 122 6.27 -14.69 0.01
N MET A 123 6.43 -13.47 0.49
CA MET A 123 5.72 -12.29 0.02
C MET A 123 6.72 -11.21 -0.43
N SER A 124 6.25 -10.28 -1.28
CA SER A 124 7.03 -9.09 -1.59
C SER A 124 7.28 -8.27 -0.34
N ASP A 125 8.52 -7.84 -0.14
CA ASP A 125 8.93 -7.07 1.03
C ASP A 125 8.36 -5.63 0.95
N PRO A 126 7.41 -5.27 1.85
CA PRO A 126 6.83 -3.93 1.88
C PRO A 126 7.85 -2.85 2.27
N PHE A 127 8.86 -3.19 3.07
CA PHE A 127 9.88 -2.24 3.51
C PHE A 127 10.81 -1.90 2.35
N GLN A 128 11.28 -2.91 1.61
CA GLN A 128 12.07 -2.68 0.40
C GLN A 128 11.29 -1.90 -0.66
N GLN A 129 10.00 -2.19 -0.82
CA GLN A 129 9.12 -1.42 -1.72
C GLN A 129 9.06 0.05 -1.29
N LEU A 130 8.78 0.31 -0.01
CA LEU A 130 8.72 1.66 0.55
C LEU A 130 10.04 2.42 0.42
N GLU A 131 11.17 1.78 0.71
CA GLU A 131 12.51 2.38 0.55
C GLU A 131 12.79 2.80 -0.90
N ARG A 132 12.32 2.02 -1.89
CA ARG A 132 12.43 2.40 -3.31
C ARG A 132 11.63 3.66 -3.63
N HIS A 133 10.42 3.80 -3.07
CA HIS A 133 9.60 5.01 -3.25
C HIS A 133 10.23 6.22 -2.55
N VAL A 134 10.73 6.05 -1.33
CA VAL A 134 11.43 7.08 -0.56
C VAL A 134 12.69 7.55 -1.29
N ALA A 135 13.51 6.63 -1.83
CA ALA A 135 14.71 6.99 -2.58
C ALA A 135 14.39 7.75 -3.88
N TRP A 136 13.29 7.43 -4.54
CA TRP A 136 12.80 8.21 -5.67
C TRP A 136 12.34 9.62 -5.24
N MET A 137 11.53 9.72 -4.18
CA MET A 137 11.04 11.01 -3.67
C MET A 137 12.18 11.91 -3.18
N LYS A 138 13.18 11.35 -2.49
CA LYS A 138 14.39 12.08 -2.05
C LYS A 138 15.09 12.75 -3.24
N ARG A 139 15.24 12.03 -4.36
CA ARG A 139 15.84 12.57 -5.58
C ARG A 139 15.00 13.70 -6.19
N LEU A 140 13.68 13.53 -6.23
CA LEU A 140 12.76 14.56 -6.73
C LEU A 140 12.85 15.85 -5.89
N ILE A 141 12.76 15.75 -4.56
CA ILE A 141 12.85 16.89 -3.65
C ILE A 141 14.19 17.62 -3.81
N GLN A 142 15.29 16.88 -3.94
CA GLN A 142 16.62 17.47 -4.17
C GLN A 142 16.72 18.22 -5.50
N GLN A 143 16.11 17.68 -6.57
CA GLN A 143 16.09 18.34 -7.89
C GLN A 143 15.34 19.67 -7.84
N GLU A 144 14.25 19.73 -7.07
CA GLU A 144 13.46 20.95 -6.83
C GLU A 144 14.10 21.89 -5.79
N ARG A 145 15.31 21.57 -5.29
CA ARG A 145 16.05 22.35 -4.27
C ARG A 145 15.25 22.58 -2.98
N LEU A 146 14.38 21.63 -2.65
CA LEU A 146 13.61 21.63 -1.42
C LEU A 146 14.39 20.88 -0.33
N SER A 147 14.27 21.34 0.91
CA SER A 147 14.87 20.68 2.08
C SER A 147 13.75 20.27 3.03
N LEU A 148 13.11 19.15 2.72
CA LEU A 148 11.99 18.62 3.50
C LEU A 148 12.31 17.18 3.95
N PRO A 149 12.28 16.89 5.26
CA PRO A 149 12.41 15.52 5.76
C PRO A 149 11.34 14.60 5.15
N ILE A 150 11.77 13.42 4.71
CA ILE A 150 10.85 12.36 4.27
C ILE A 150 10.80 11.30 5.37
N LEU A 151 9.66 11.24 6.04
CA LEU A 151 9.27 10.15 6.94
C LEU A 151 8.54 9.08 6.15
N HIS A 152 8.58 7.84 6.63
CA HIS A 152 7.90 6.74 5.98
C HIS A 152 7.56 5.62 6.96
N ALA A 153 6.46 4.93 6.73
CA ALA A 153 6.04 3.78 7.52
C ALA A 153 5.26 2.76 6.69
N VAL A 154 5.41 1.48 7.04
CA VAL A 154 4.49 0.42 6.62
C VAL A 154 3.38 0.33 7.66
N VAL A 155 2.13 0.44 7.23
CA VAL A 155 0.94 0.41 8.10
C VAL A 155 0.17 -0.88 7.88
N MET A 156 0.07 -1.69 8.94
CA MET A 156 -0.75 -2.90 8.96
C MET A 156 -2.17 -2.56 9.42
N VAL A 157 -3.16 -2.69 8.55
CA VAL A 157 -4.53 -2.18 8.79
C VAL A 157 -5.53 -3.22 9.29
N THR A 158 -5.08 -4.47 9.45
CA THR A 158 -5.91 -5.58 9.92
C THR A 158 -5.45 -6.06 11.28
N LYS A 159 -6.42 -6.32 12.15
CA LYS A 159 -6.17 -6.90 13.49
C LYS A 159 -5.81 -8.39 13.43
N ASN A 160 -6.00 -9.02 12.27
CA ASN A 160 -5.72 -10.44 12.05
C ASN A 160 -4.34 -10.68 11.43
N GLY A 161 -3.53 -9.63 11.25
CA GLY A 161 -2.11 -9.73 10.91
C GLY A 161 -1.30 -9.63 12.19
N ILE A 162 -0.53 -10.67 12.51
CA ILE A 162 0.29 -10.73 13.73
C ILE A 162 1.75 -10.63 13.30
N LEU A 163 2.45 -9.59 13.76
CA LEU A 163 3.89 -9.42 13.53
C LEU A 163 4.66 -10.22 14.59
N THR A 164 5.66 -11.01 14.18
CA THR A 164 6.59 -11.68 15.10
C THR A 164 7.63 -10.72 15.67
N GLU A 165 8.42 -11.19 16.64
CA GLU A 165 9.50 -10.39 17.24
C GLU A 165 10.60 -10.00 16.25
N ASP A 166 10.68 -10.67 15.10
CA ASP A 166 11.67 -10.38 14.06
C ASP A 166 11.51 -8.98 13.45
N PHE A 167 10.37 -8.31 13.68
CA PHE A 167 10.13 -6.91 13.30
C PHE A 167 10.55 -5.90 14.38
N LYS A 168 11.06 -6.35 15.53
CA LYS A 168 11.64 -5.46 16.53
C LYS A 168 13.00 -4.97 16.00
N GLY A 169 12.97 -3.83 15.30
CA GLY A 169 14.15 -3.00 15.01
C GLY A 169 14.60 -2.21 16.23
#